data_AF-A0A7W1NB46-F1
#
_entry.id   AF-A0A7W1NB46-F1
#
_cell.length_a   1.000
_cell.length_b   1.000
_cell.length_c   1.000
_cell.angle_alpha   90.00
_cell.angle_beta   90.00
_cell.angle_gamma   90.00
#
_symmetry.space_group_name_H-M   'P 1'
#
loop_
_entity.id
_entity.type
_entity.pdbx_description
1 polymer ?
#
loop_
_entity_poly.entity_id
_entity_poly.type
_entity_poly.pdbx_seq_one_letter_code
_entity_poly.pdbx_strand_id
1 'polypeptide(L)'
;MSVTIRINPAAHDTLRKLANELDRPLTELLDEAIDLLRRQVFLTGLNQDLAALGETERADLDDEHDCLDGAMDDGLRDDPYRPRRPTR
;
A
#
# COMPACT_ATOMS: atom_id res chain seq x y z
N MET A 1 10.33 21.60 -12.97
CA MET A 1 9.60 22.20 -14.12
C MET A 1 8.19 22.50 -13.62
N SER A 2 7.63 23.70 -13.82
CA SER A 2 6.30 24.05 -13.29
C SER A 2 5.25 24.06 -14.40
N VAL A 3 4.10 23.43 -14.14
CA VAL A 3 2.94 23.41 -15.06
C VAL A 3 1.73 23.96 -14.31
N THR A 4 0.89 24.75 -14.99
CA THR A 4 -0.34 25.31 -14.41
C THR A 4 -1.54 24.43 -14.78
N ILE A 5 -2.20 23.87 -13.78
CA ILE A 5 -3.46 23.12 -13.95
C ILE A 5 -4.65 23.96 -13.47
N ARG A 6 -5.80 23.79 -14.11
CA ARG A 6 -7.06 24.41 -13.66
C ARG A 6 -7.81 23.45 -12.75
N ILE A 7 -8.16 23.93 -11.56
CA ILE A 7 -9.00 23.21 -10.59
C ILE A 7 -10.12 24.14 -10.11
N ASN A 8 -11.18 23.56 -9.53
CA ASN A 8 -12.24 24.35 -8.92
C ASN A 8 -11.66 25.20 -7.78
N PRO A 9 -12.03 26.49 -7.65
CA PRO A 9 -11.62 27.36 -6.54
C PRO A 9 -11.75 26.72 -5.15
N ALA A 10 -12.84 25.99 -4.88
CA ALA A 10 -13.03 25.33 -3.58
C ALA A 10 -11.97 24.25 -3.29
N ALA A 11 -11.54 23.51 -4.30
CA ALA A 11 -10.49 22.49 -4.16
C ALA A 11 -9.13 23.15 -3.91
N HIS A 12 -8.84 24.24 -4.62
CA HIS A 12 -7.63 25.03 -4.40
C HIS A 12 -7.57 25.59 -2.97
N ASP A 13 -8.67 26.14 -2.45
CA ASP A 13 -8.72 26.68 -1.09
C ASP A 13 -8.52 25.58 -0.04
N THR A 14 -9.06 24.39 -0.29
CA THR A 14 -8.85 23.21 0.56
C THR A 14 -7.38 22.80 0.59
N LEU A 15 -6.75 22.67 -0.59
CA LEU A 15 -5.32 22.34 -0.71
C LEU A 15 -4.43 23.39 -0.03
N ARG A 16 -4.77 24.68 -0.17
CA ARG A 16 -4.05 25.77 0.49
C ARG A 16 -4.15 25.70 2.01
N LYS A 17 -5.34 25.43 2.56
CA LYS A 17 -5.52 25.26 4.01
C LYS A 17 -4.68 24.10 4.53
N LEU A 18 -4.73 22.95 3.86
CA LEU A 18 -3.94 21.77 4.22
C LEU A 18 -2.43 22.04 4.14
N ALA A 19 -1.97 22.74 3.10
CA ALA A 19 -0.57 23.16 2.97
C ALA A 19 -0.10 23.99 4.17
N ASN A 20 -0.92 24.95 4.59
CA ASN A 20 -0.61 25.80 5.73
C ASN A 20 -0.68 25.03 7.07
N GLU A 21 -1.68 24.17 7.25
CA GLU A 21 -1.85 23.36 8.47
C GLU A 21 -0.71 22.36 8.68
N LEU A 22 -0.19 21.80 7.58
CA LEU A 22 0.90 20.82 7.59
C LEU A 22 2.29 21.46 7.45
N ASP A 23 2.36 22.79 7.34
CA ASP A 23 3.59 23.57 7.08
C ASP A 23 4.41 23.00 5.90
N ARG A 24 3.72 22.68 4.80
CA ARG A 24 4.32 22.04 3.61
C ARG A 24 3.96 22.79 2.33
N PRO A 25 4.84 22.80 1.32
CA PRO A 25 4.52 23.34 0.01
C PRO A 25 3.29 22.68 -0.62
N LEU A 26 2.39 23.47 -1.20
CA LEU A 26 1.18 22.96 -1.86
C LEU A 26 1.50 21.96 -2.99
N THR A 27 2.63 22.16 -3.70
CA THR A 27 3.08 21.22 -4.74
C THR A 27 3.49 19.87 -4.17
N GLU A 28 4.14 19.85 -3.01
CA GLU A 28 4.55 18.61 -2.35
C GLU A 28 3.34 17.80 -1.88
N LEU A 29 2.33 18.48 -1.32
CA LEU A 29 1.06 17.84 -0.97
C LEU A 29 0.32 17.32 -2.20
N LEU A 30 0.38 18.03 -3.32
CA LEU A 30 -0.24 17.59 -4.57
C LEU A 30 0.46 16.34 -5.11
N ASP A 31 1.79 16.31 -5.09
CA ASP A 31 2.58 15.15 -5.52
C ASP A 31 2.26 13.92 -4.66
N GLU A 32 2.20 14.08 -3.34
CA GLU A 32 1.83 13.00 -2.42
C GLU A 32 0.40 12.50 -2.66
N ALA A 33 -0.56 13.41 -2.85
CA ALA A 33 -1.94 13.04 -3.14
C ALA A 33 -2.07 12.27 -4.46
N ILE A 34 -1.30 12.63 -5.49
CA ILE A 34 -1.25 11.90 -6.76
C ILE A 34 -0.70 10.50 -6.55
N ASP A 35 0.39 10.36 -5.79
CA ASP A 35 0.98 9.05 -5.53
C ASP A 35 0.06 8.14 -4.72
N LEU A 36 -0.66 8.68 -3.73
CA LEU A 36 -1.68 7.95 -3.00
C LEU A 36 -2.81 7.48 -3.93
N LEU A 37 -3.29 8.35 -4.82
CA LEU A 37 -4.31 7.99 -5.79
C LEU A 37 -3.82 6.89 -6.75
N ARG A 38 -2.58 6.98 -7.22
CA ARG A 38 -1.96 5.95 -8.09
C ARG A 38 -1.89 4.61 -7.40
N ARG A 39 -1.42 4.58 -6.14
CA ARG A 39 -1.36 3.35 -5.33
C ARG A 39 -2.74 2.77 -5.11
N GLN A 40 -3.73 3.61 -4.79
CA GLN A 40 -5.10 3.17 -4.58
C GLN A 40 -5.71 2.56 -5.85
N VAL A 41 -5.54 3.20 -7.00
CA VAL A 41 -6.04 2.68 -8.29
C VAL A 41 -5.38 1.35 -8.60
N PHE A 42 -4.06 1.25 -8.44
CA PHE A 42 -3.32 0.01 -8.66
C PHE A 42 -3.81 -1.13 -7.76
N LEU A 43 -3.88 -0.90 -6.44
CA LEU A 43 -4.33 -1.90 -5.48
C LEU A 43 -5.78 -2.32 -5.71
N THR A 44 -6.64 -1.37 -6.13
CA THR A 44 -8.03 -1.69 -6.48
C THR A 44 -8.10 -2.63 -7.67
N GLY A 45 -7.32 -2.38 -8.72
CA GLY A 45 -7.22 -3.27 -9.88
C GLY A 45 -6.67 -4.64 -9.49
N LEU A 46 -5.56 -4.68 -8.75
CA LEU A 46 -4.97 -5.95 -8.28
C LEU A 46 -5.96 -6.78 -7.46
N ASN A 47 -6.71 -6.15 -6.56
CA ASN A 47 -7.72 -6.84 -5.75
C ASN A 47 -8.88 -7.37 -6.62
N GLN A 48 -9.27 -6.65 -7.67
CA GLN A 48 -10.28 -7.10 -8.61
C GLN A 48 -9.79 -8.30 -9.41
N ASP A 49 -8.55 -8.26 -9.89
CA ASP A 49 -7.92 -9.37 -10.63
C ASP A 49 -7.80 -10.62 -9.74
N LEU A 50 -7.35 -10.45 -8.49
CA LEU A 50 -7.31 -11.53 -7.50
C LEU A 50 -8.70 -12.11 -7.20
N ALA A 51 -9.72 -11.26 -7.12
CA ALA A 51 -11.10 -11.69 -6.91
C ALA A 51 -11.71 -12.39 -8.14
N ALA A 52 -11.16 -12.14 -9.33
CA ALA A 52 -11.61 -12.73 -10.58
C ALA A 52 -10.93 -14.08 -10.90
N LEU A 53 -9.93 -14.49 -10.13
CA LEU A 53 -9.26 -15.79 -10.31
C LEU A 53 -10.24 -16.95 -10.19
N GLY A 54 -10.05 -17.96 -11.04
CA GLY A 54 -10.74 -19.23 -10.94
C GLY A 54 -10.27 -20.06 -9.74
N GLU A 55 -11.02 -21.10 -9.39
CA GLU A 55 -10.71 -21.97 -8.25
C GLU A 55 -9.33 -22.65 -8.38
N THR A 56 -8.96 -23.10 -9.58
CA THR A 56 -7.65 -23.73 -9.82
C THR A 56 -6.49 -22.75 -9.65
N GLU A 57 -6.59 -21.56 -10.25
CA GLU A 57 -5.54 -20.53 -10.16
C GLU A 57 -5.37 -20.06 -8.72
N ARG A 58 -6.47 -20.00 -7.97
CA ARG A 58 -6.46 -19.66 -6.56
C ARG A 58 -5.82 -20.75 -5.70
N ALA A 59 -6.11 -22.02 -5.98
CA ALA A 59 -5.45 -23.15 -5.32
C ALA A 59 -3.94 -23.17 -5.57
N ASP A 60 -3.50 -22.90 -6.81
CA ASP A 60 -2.08 -22.82 -7.15
C ASP A 60 -1.36 -21.70 -6.34
N LEU A 61 -2.01 -20.55 -6.16
CA LEU A 61 -1.47 -19.45 -5.35
C LEU A 61 -1.47 -19.75 -3.85
N ASP A 62 -2.50 -20.42 -3.33
CA ASP A 62 -2.55 -20.83 -1.93
C ASP A 62 -1.44 -21.86 -1.63
N ASP A 63 -1.19 -22.80 -2.54
CA ASP A 63 -0.08 -23.77 -2.43
C ASP A 63 1.30 -23.07 -2.43
N GLU A 64 1.49 -22.06 -3.29
CA GLU A 64 2.70 -21.24 -3.31
C GLU A 64 2.86 -20.45 -2.01
N HIS A 65 1.78 -19.85 -1.52
CA HIS A 65 1.77 -19.11 -0.25
C HIS A 65 2.17 -20.00 0.93
N ASP A 66 1.62 -21.21 1.02
CA ASP A 66 1.95 -22.17 2.08
C ASP A 66 3.43 -22.58 2.05
N CYS A 67 4.01 -22.74 0.86
CA CYS A 67 5.44 -23.01 0.71
C CYS A 67 6.31 -21.84 1.23
N LEU A 68 5.90 -20.60 0.95
CA LEU A 68 6.61 -19.39 1.38
C LEU A 68 6.45 -19.12 2.88
N ASP A 69 5.25 -19.33 3.42
CA ASP A 69 4.96 -19.21 4.86
C ASP A 69 5.84 -20.17 5.68
N GLY A 70 6.08 -21.39 5.16
CA GLY A 70 6.99 -22.35 5.77
C GLY A 70 8.44 -21.86 5.91
N ALA A 71 8.86 -20.92 5.05
CA ALA A 71 10.20 -20.34 5.06
C ALA A 71 10.35 -19.13 6.00
N MET A 72 9.27 -18.62 6.63
CA MET A 72 9.33 -17.45 7.51
C MET A 72 10.23 -17.65 8.75
N ASP A 73 10.41 -18.90 9.19
CA ASP A 73 11.24 -19.26 10.34
C ASP A 73 12.70 -19.58 9.97
N ASP A 74 13.06 -19.50 8.69
CA ASP A 74 14.43 -19.77 8.24
C ASP A 74 15.40 -18.70 8.78
N GLY A 75 16.47 -19.15 9.42
CA GLY A 75 17.44 -18.26 10.10
C GLY A 75 17.05 -17.81 11.50
N LEU A 76 15.82 -18.08 11.97
CA LEU A 76 15.36 -17.77 13.35
C LEU A 76 15.47 -18.96 14.32
N ARG A 77 15.79 -20.16 13.83
CA ARG A 77 15.86 -21.40 14.65
C ARG A 77 17.04 -21.40 15.63
N ASP A 78 18.07 -20.61 15.34
CA ASP A 78 19.25 -20.42 16.19
C ASP A 78 19.27 -19.05 16.90
N ASP A 79 18.16 -18.29 16.87
CA ASP A 79 18.06 -16.99 17.55
C ASP A 79 17.94 -17.19 19.09
N PRO A 80 18.97 -16.80 19.88
CA PRO A 80 18.94 -16.94 21.33
C PRO A 80 17.90 -16.04 22.02
N TYR A 81 17.26 -15.12 21.29
CA TYR A 81 16.23 -14.21 21.79
C TYR A 81 14.81 -14.56 21.34
N ARG A 82 14.58 -15.69 20.66
CA ARG A 82 13.23 -16.07 20.21
C ARG A 82 12.29 -16.24 21.42
N PRO A 83 11.23 -15.41 21.58
CA PRO A 83 10.28 -15.58 22.67
C PRO A 83 9.54 -16.91 22.48
N ARG A 84 9.52 -17.75 23.52
CA ARG A 84 8.79 -19.02 23.48
C ARG A 84 7.30 -18.73 23.29
N ARG A 85 6.71 -19.22 22.20
CA ARG A 85 5.26 -19.14 22.00
C ARG A 85 4.55 -19.80 23.19
N PRO A 86 3.51 -19.18 23.79
CA PRO A 86 2.76 -19.80 24.85
C PRO A 86 2.08 -21.07 24.30
N THR A 87 2.34 -22.20 24.94
CA THR A 87 1.63 -23.46 24.70
C THR A 87 0.18 -23.26 25.11
N ARG A 88 -0.74 -23.48 24.17
CA ARG A 88 -2.18 -23.48 24.42
C ARG A 88 -2.62 -24.75 25.11
#